data_AF-A0A091P625-F1
#
_entry.id   AF-A0A091P625-F1
#
_cell.length_a   1.000
_cell.length_b   1.000
_cell.length_c   1.000
_cell.angle_alpha   90.00
_cell.angle_beta   90.00
_cell.angle_gamma   90.00
#
_symmetry.space_group_name_H-M   'P 1'
#
loop_
_entity.id
_entity.type
_entity.pdbx_description
1 polymer ?
#
loop_
_entity_poly.entity_id
_entity_poly.type
_entity_poly.pdbx_seq_one_letter_code
_entity_poly.pdbx_strand_id
1 'polypeptide(L)'
;LESGFISNEESKQKLVPIMTILLEELNAKGKCTLPIDESNTIHLKVIEQRPDPPVVQEYDVPVFTQDKDDFFNSQWDLTTQQILPYIDGFRHVQKISAEADVELNLVRIAVQNLLYYGVVTLVSILQYSNVYCTTPKVQDLVDDKCLQEECLSYVTKQGHKRASLRDVFQLYCGLSPG
;
A
#
# COMPACT_ATOMS: atom_id res chain seq x y z
N LEU A 1 -16.52 -9.20 35.77
CA LEU A 1 -17.73 -9.84 36.33
C LEU A 1 -17.49 -11.31 36.71
N GLU A 2 -16.45 -11.99 36.18
CA GLU A 2 -16.22 -13.42 36.44
C GLU A 2 -15.32 -13.77 37.64
N SER A 3 -14.40 -12.89 38.07
CA SER A 3 -13.42 -13.25 39.13
C SER A 3 -13.30 -12.24 40.28
N GLY A 4 -14.04 -11.13 40.26
CA GLY A 4 -13.91 -10.09 41.28
C GLY A 4 -12.48 -9.54 41.43
N PHE A 5 -11.67 -9.58 40.37
CA PHE A 5 -10.23 -9.28 40.38
C PHE A 5 -9.87 -7.90 40.96
N ILE A 6 -10.78 -6.94 40.89
CA ILE A 6 -10.57 -5.57 41.39
C ILE A 6 -11.10 -5.39 42.82
N SER A 7 -11.90 -6.33 43.31
CA SER A 7 -12.49 -6.33 44.64
C SER A 7 -11.58 -6.97 45.69
N ASN A 8 -10.67 -7.86 45.28
CA ASN A 8 -9.66 -8.45 46.16
C ASN A 8 -8.39 -7.59 46.23
N GLU A 9 -7.93 -7.25 47.45
CA GLU A 9 -6.71 -6.46 47.66
C GLU A 9 -5.45 -7.16 47.14
N GLU A 10 -5.36 -8.49 47.25
CA GLU A 10 -4.25 -9.28 46.69
C GLU A 10 -4.18 -9.23 45.17
N SER A 11 -5.35 -9.29 44.51
CA SER A 11 -5.46 -9.24 43.05
C SER A 11 -5.18 -7.83 42.50
N LYS A 12 -5.52 -6.79 43.28
CA LYS A 12 -5.18 -5.40 42.97
C LYS A 12 -3.66 -5.17 42.92
N GLN A 13 -2.89 -5.81 43.80
CA GLN A 13 -1.42 -5.70 43.78
C GLN A 13 -0.80 -6.29 42.51
N LYS A 14 -1.43 -7.31 41.90
CA LYS A 14 -0.99 -7.89 40.62
C LYS A 14 -1.21 -6.96 39.43
N LEU A 15 -2.05 -5.94 39.56
CA LEU A 15 -2.39 -5.02 38.47
C LEU A 15 -1.23 -4.08 38.12
N VAL A 16 -0.43 -3.67 39.11
CA VAL A 16 0.75 -2.82 38.91
C VAL A 16 1.79 -3.48 37.99
N PRO A 17 2.28 -4.71 38.26
CA PRO A 17 3.24 -5.36 37.38
C PRO A 17 2.65 -5.65 35.99
N ILE A 18 1.35 -5.96 35.88
CA ILE A 18 0.67 -6.11 34.59
C ILE A 18 0.78 -4.81 33.77
N MET A 19 0.45 -3.67 34.37
CA MET A 19 0.52 -2.36 33.69
C MET A 19 1.94 -2.00 33.29
N THR A 20 2.93 -2.31 34.13
CA THR A 20 4.35 -2.09 33.79
C THR A 20 4.76 -2.93 32.57
N ILE A 21 4.43 -4.23 32.56
CA ILE A 21 4.75 -5.11 31.43
C ILE A 21 4.02 -4.65 30.16
N LEU A 22 2.76 -4.23 30.27
CA LEU A 22 2.01 -3.68 29.15
C LEU A 22 2.69 -2.43 28.58
N LEU A 23 3.13 -1.51 29.44
CA LEU A 23 3.80 -0.29 29.01
C LEU A 23 5.12 -0.60 28.30
N GLU A 24 5.93 -1.50 28.85
CA GLU A 24 7.22 -1.88 28.26
C GLU A 24 7.03 -2.63 26.93
N GLU A 25 6.18 -3.66 26.89
CA GLU A 25 5.99 -4.49 25.70
C GLU A 25 5.26 -3.75 24.56
N LEU A 26 4.28 -2.89 24.88
CA LEU A 26 3.61 -2.08 23.86
C LEU A 26 4.57 -1.04 23.28
N ASN A 27 5.39 -0.38 24.11
CA ASN A 27 6.37 0.59 23.61
C ASN A 27 7.52 -0.09 22.85
N ALA A 28 7.90 -1.32 23.21
CA ALA A 28 8.99 -2.04 22.56
C ALA A 28 8.58 -2.74 21.25
N LYS A 29 7.41 -3.40 21.22
CA LYS A 29 7.01 -4.31 20.13
C LYS A 29 5.66 -3.96 19.50
N GLY A 30 4.88 -3.05 20.09
CA GLY A 30 3.51 -2.74 19.66
C GLY A 30 2.54 -3.91 19.79
N LYS A 31 2.90 -4.99 20.50
CA LYS A 31 2.03 -6.14 20.76
C LYS A 31 2.37 -6.72 22.13
N CYS A 32 1.36 -7.19 22.84
CA CYS A 32 1.52 -7.84 24.12
C CYS A 32 0.55 -9.02 24.23
N THR A 33 1.01 -10.13 24.78
CA THR A 33 0.16 -11.26 25.17
C THR A 33 0.49 -11.59 26.60
N LEU A 34 -0.47 -11.36 27.49
CA LEU A 34 -0.24 -11.46 28.91
C LEU A 34 -1.30 -12.35 29.57
N PRO A 35 -0.91 -13.54 30.09
CA PRO A 35 -1.79 -14.36 30.89
C PRO A 35 -1.98 -13.74 32.28
N ILE A 36 -3.23 -13.48 32.64
CA ILE A 36 -3.62 -12.88 33.93
C ILE A 36 -3.97 -13.97 34.95
N ASP A 37 -4.62 -15.04 34.49
CA ASP A 37 -5.06 -16.17 35.30
C ASP A 37 -5.13 -17.45 34.44
N GLU A 38 -5.41 -18.61 35.05
CA GLU A 38 -5.52 -19.92 34.36
C GLU A 38 -6.51 -19.90 33.19
N SER A 39 -7.50 -19.02 33.22
CA SER A 39 -8.57 -18.90 32.23
C SER A 39 -8.51 -17.61 31.39
N ASN A 40 -7.66 -16.64 31.73
CA ASN A 40 -7.71 -15.30 31.14
C ASN A 40 -6.36 -14.85 30.59
N THR A 41 -6.29 -14.64 29.28
CA THR A 41 -5.12 -14.06 28.59
C THR A 41 -5.52 -12.82 27.82
N ILE A 42 -4.81 -11.72 28.04
CA ILE A 42 -5.01 -10.45 27.35
C ILE A 42 -4.11 -10.41 26.11
N HIS A 43 -4.70 -10.25 24.93
CA HIS A 43 -3.97 -10.01 23.69
C HIS A 43 -4.18 -8.57 23.24
N LEU A 44 -3.09 -7.82 23.13
CA LEU A 44 -3.09 -6.44 22.68
C LEU A 44 -2.16 -6.31 21.48
N LYS A 45 -2.62 -5.58 20.46
CA LYS A 45 -1.83 -5.21 19.29
C LYS A 45 -2.15 -3.78 18.94
N VAL A 46 -1.12 -2.95 18.85
CA VAL A 46 -1.20 -1.60 18.31
C VAL A 46 -1.41 -1.74 16.80
N ILE A 47 -2.52 -1.18 16.33
CA ILE A 47 -2.86 -1.14 14.91
C ILE A 47 -2.55 0.28 14.43
N GLU A 48 -1.74 0.38 13.38
CA GLU A 48 -1.51 1.65 12.70
C GLU A 48 -2.82 2.08 12.02
N GLN A 49 -3.37 3.21 12.44
CA GLN A 49 -4.53 3.80 11.78
C GLN A 49 -4.06 4.56 10.55
N ARG A 50 -4.30 3.97 9.39
CA ARG A 50 -4.05 4.60 8.10
C ARG A 50 -5.25 5.43 7.66
N PRO A 51 -5.03 6.52 6.90
CA PRO A 51 -6.12 7.31 6.36
C PRO A 51 -6.98 6.47 5.40
N ASP A 52 -8.25 6.85 5.28
CA ASP A 52 -9.16 6.21 4.34
C ASP A 52 -8.61 6.33 2.91
N PRO A 53 -8.56 5.23 2.14
CA PRO A 53 -8.04 5.25 0.78
C PRO A 53 -9.03 5.98 -0.14
N PRO A 54 -8.55 6.70 -1.17
CA PRO A 54 -9.43 7.34 -2.13
C PRO A 54 -10.26 6.31 -2.90
N VAL A 55 -11.41 6.75 -3.42
CA VAL A 55 -12.33 5.90 -4.17
C VAL A 55 -11.73 5.55 -5.53
N VAL A 56 -11.48 4.25 -5.74
CA VAL A 56 -10.99 3.70 -7.02
C VAL A 56 -12.08 3.82 -8.09
N GLN A 57 -11.72 4.45 -9.21
CA GLN A 57 -12.55 4.57 -10.40
C GLN A 57 -12.24 3.45 -11.40
N GLU A 58 -13.17 3.18 -12.32
CA GLU A 58 -13.01 2.12 -13.33
C GLU A 58 -11.90 2.40 -14.35
N TYR A 59 -11.57 3.68 -14.56
CA TYR A 59 -10.56 4.16 -15.49
C TYR A 59 -9.18 4.38 -14.84
N ASP A 60 -9.06 4.20 -13.53
CA ASP A 60 -7.78 4.31 -12.85
C ASP A 60 -6.88 3.12 -13.19
N VAL A 61 -5.57 3.36 -13.22
CA VAL A 61 -4.55 2.35 -13.52
C VAL A 61 -3.78 2.05 -12.24
N PRO A 62 -3.91 0.84 -11.67
CA PRO A 62 -3.10 0.42 -10.53
C PRO A 62 -1.64 0.15 -10.96
N VAL A 63 -0.70 0.71 -10.22
CA VAL A 63 0.74 0.53 -10.37
C VAL A 63 1.32 0.04 -9.04
N PHE A 64 2.14 -1.00 -9.08
CA PHE A 64 2.84 -1.46 -7.88
C PHE A 64 3.90 -0.45 -7.43
N THR A 65 3.92 -0.13 -6.14
CA THR A 65 4.96 0.70 -5.52
C THR A 65 6.19 -0.11 -5.11
N GLN A 66 6.02 -1.41 -4.96
CA GLN A 66 7.00 -2.36 -4.44
C GLN A 66 7.12 -3.54 -5.41
N ASP A 67 8.19 -4.32 -5.29
CA ASP A 67 8.45 -5.43 -6.20
C ASP A 67 7.37 -6.51 -6.09
N LYS A 68 6.89 -7.02 -7.23
CA LYS A 68 5.77 -7.98 -7.26
C LYS A 68 6.11 -9.27 -6.53
N ASP A 69 7.38 -9.66 -6.57
CA ASP A 69 7.90 -10.90 -5.98
C ASP A 69 7.76 -10.95 -4.45
N ASP A 70 7.74 -9.80 -3.76
CA ASP A 70 7.47 -9.74 -2.32
C ASP A 70 6.02 -10.08 -1.97
N PHE A 71 5.11 -9.98 -2.95
CA PHE A 71 3.66 -10.17 -2.77
C PHE A 71 3.14 -11.51 -3.25
N PHE A 72 3.94 -12.34 -3.93
CA PHE A 72 3.55 -13.70 -4.31
C PHE A 72 3.58 -14.66 -3.09
N ASN A 73 2.71 -14.40 -2.13
CA ASN A 73 2.57 -15.20 -0.92
C ASN A 73 1.20 -15.88 -0.88
N SER A 74 1.14 -17.16 -0.51
CA SER A 74 -0.10 -17.95 -0.37
C SER A 74 -1.08 -17.42 0.69
N GLN A 75 -0.76 -16.30 1.35
CA GLN A 75 -1.57 -15.66 2.38
C GLN A 75 -2.56 -14.63 1.82
N TRP A 76 -2.41 -14.21 0.56
CA TRP A 76 -3.34 -13.29 -0.08
C TRP A 76 -4.68 -13.97 -0.38
N ASP A 77 -5.77 -13.21 -0.33
CA ASP A 77 -7.08 -13.73 -0.68
C ASP A 77 -7.16 -14.11 -2.15
N LEU A 78 -8.10 -15.01 -2.48
CA LEU A 78 -8.23 -15.56 -3.83
C LEU A 78 -8.50 -14.47 -4.89
N THR A 79 -9.23 -13.42 -4.54
CA THR A 79 -9.58 -12.35 -5.50
C THR A 79 -8.34 -11.51 -5.82
N THR A 80 -7.55 -11.17 -4.81
CA THR A 80 -6.28 -10.47 -4.97
C THR A 80 -5.31 -11.30 -5.81
N GLN A 81 -5.18 -12.61 -5.53
CA GLN A 81 -4.33 -13.50 -6.32
C GLN A 81 -4.73 -13.55 -7.81
N GLN A 82 -6.02 -13.48 -8.12
CA GLN A 82 -6.49 -13.46 -9.51
C GLN A 82 -6.20 -12.13 -10.21
N ILE A 83 -6.29 -10.99 -9.53
CA ILE A 83 -6.08 -9.67 -10.15
C ILE A 83 -4.60 -9.26 -10.23
N LEU A 84 -3.74 -9.70 -9.29
CA LEU A 84 -2.32 -9.31 -9.20
C LEU A 84 -1.53 -9.49 -10.52
N PRO A 85 -1.68 -10.60 -11.27
CA PRO A 85 -0.99 -10.79 -12.56
C PRO A 85 -1.38 -9.77 -13.63
N TYR A 86 -2.59 -9.23 -13.54
CA TYR A 86 -3.14 -8.26 -14.50
C TYR A 86 -2.76 -6.82 -14.16
N ILE A 87 -2.26 -6.55 -12.96
CA ILE A 87 -1.74 -5.24 -12.56
C ILE A 87 -0.34 -5.08 -13.15
N ASP A 88 -0.22 -4.36 -14.26
CA ASP A 88 1.04 -4.10 -14.96
C ASP A 88 1.41 -2.61 -15.05
N GLY A 89 0.57 -1.73 -14.49
CA GLY A 89 0.74 -0.29 -14.60
C GLY A 89 0.28 0.32 -15.92
N PHE A 90 -0.39 -0.44 -16.79
CA PHE A 90 -0.96 0.04 -18.05
C PHE A 90 -2.46 -0.25 -18.17
N ARG A 91 -2.92 -1.38 -17.65
CA ARG A 91 -4.33 -1.77 -17.67
C ARG A 91 -5.10 -1.04 -16.58
N HIS A 92 -6.23 -0.43 -16.96
CA HIS A 92 -7.16 0.18 -16.01
C HIS A 92 -8.04 -0.88 -15.34
N VAL A 93 -8.68 -0.54 -14.23
CA VAL A 93 -9.49 -1.45 -13.41
C VAL A 93 -10.55 -2.21 -14.23
N GLN A 94 -11.24 -1.54 -15.16
CA GLN A 94 -12.24 -2.20 -16.02
C GLN A 94 -11.64 -3.30 -16.91
N LYS A 95 -10.46 -3.06 -17.49
CA LYS A 95 -9.77 -4.05 -18.31
C LYS A 95 -9.24 -5.22 -17.48
N ILE A 96 -8.76 -4.95 -16.27
CA ILE A 96 -8.36 -5.99 -15.31
C ILE A 96 -9.56 -6.89 -14.96
N SER A 97 -10.72 -6.30 -14.67
CA SER A 97 -11.96 -7.03 -14.40
C SER A 97 -12.36 -7.95 -15.55
N ALA A 98 -12.28 -7.46 -16.79
CA ALA A 98 -12.60 -8.26 -17.97
C ALA A 98 -11.62 -9.42 -18.24
N GLU A 99 -10.32 -9.20 -18.02
CA GLU A 99 -9.29 -10.24 -18.25
C GLU A 99 -9.22 -11.26 -17.11
N ALA A 100 -9.48 -10.83 -15.86
CA ALA A 100 -9.49 -11.70 -14.69
C ALA A 100 -10.82 -12.48 -14.53
N ASP A 101 -11.86 -12.15 -15.32
CA ASP A 101 -13.22 -12.70 -15.17
C ASP A 101 -13.80 -12.49 -13.75
N VAL A 102 -13.56 -11.30 -13.19
CA VAL A 102 -14.03 -10.90 -11.86
C VAL A 102 -14.93 -9.68 -11.97
N GLU A 103 -16.00 -9.61 -11.17
CA GLU A 103 -16.91 -8.47 -11.15
C GLU A 103 -16.17 -7.14 -10.88
N LEU A 104 -16.49 -6.11 -11.66
CA LEU A 104 -15.84 -4.80 -11.57
C LEU A 104 -15.85 -4.20 -10.15
N ASN A 105 -16.95 -4.32 -9.43
CA ASN A 105 -17.03 -3.80 -8.06
C ASN A 105 -16.08 -4.53 -7.10
N LEU A 106 -15.90 -5.85 -7.29
CA LEU A 106 -15.00 -6.63 -6.45
C LEU A 106 -13.55 -6.26 -6.72
N VAL A 107 -13.18 -6.05 -7.99
CA VAL A 107 -11.84 -5.55 -8.35
C VAL A 107 -11.60 -4.16 -7.77
N ARG A 108 -12.59 -3.25 -7.82
CA ARG A 108 -12.48 -1.92 -7.21
C ARG A 108 -12.20 -1.99 -5.71
N ILE A 109 -12.95 -2.83 -4.98
CA ILE A 109 -12.75 -3.03 -3.54
C ILE A 109 -11.37 -3.65 -3.25
N ALA A 110 -10.97 -4.65 -4.05
CA ALA A 110 -9.66 -5.29 -3.90
C ALA A 110 -8.51 -4.29 -4.13
N VAL A 111 -8.56 -3.50 -5.20
CA VAL A 111 -7.56 -2.45 -5.49
C VAL A 111 -7.58 -1.36 -4.40
N GLN A 112 -8.75 -0.99 -3.89
CA GLN A 112 -8.86 -0.02 -2.79
C GLN A 112 -8.20 -0.54 -1.50
N ASN A 113 -8.35 -1.83 -1.21
CA ASN A 113 -7.65 -2.46 -0.09
C ASN A 113 -6.13 -2.50 -0.32
N LEU A 114 -5.67 -2.82 -1.53
CA LEU A 114 -4.24 -2.78 -1.88
C LEU A 114 -3.65 -1.36 -1.73
N LEU A 115 -4.45 -0.35 -2.07
CA LEU A 115 -4.10 1.06 -1.88
C LEU A 115 -4.00 1.44 -0.41
N TYR A 116 -4.95 1.00 0.43
CA TYR A 116 -4.90 1.17 1.89
C TYR A 116 -3.62 0.56 2.50
N TYR A 117 -3.19 -0.58 1.99
CA TYR A 117 -1.98 -1.23 2.45
C TYR A 117 -0.69 -0.64 1.88
N GLY A 118 -0.77 0.27 0.91
CA GLY A 118 0.39 0.90 0.27
C GLY A 118 1.12 -0.02 -0.72
N VAL A 119 0.47 -1.10 -1.16
CA VAL A 119 1.02 -2.06 -2.14
C VAL A 119 0.93 -1.52 -3.56
N VAL A 120 -0.14 -0.77 -3.82
CA VAL A 120 -0.47 -0.23 -5.14
C VAL A 120 -0.74 1.26 -5.01
N THR A 121 -0.35 2.02 -6.03
CA THR A 121 -0.76 3.41 -6.25
C THR A 121 -1.63 3.52 -7.48
N LEU A 122 -2.51 4.52 -7.50
CA LEU A 122 -3.37 4.80 -8.66
C LEU A 122 -2.72 5.88 -9.51
N VAL A 123 -2.63 5.64 -10.80
CA VAL A 123 -2.31 6.66 -11.80
C VAL A 123 -3.45 6.79 -12.79
N SER A 124 -3.65 7.99 -13.32
CA SER A 124 -4.64 8.22 -14.35
C SER A 124 -4.19 7.63 -15.69
N ILE A 125 -5.12 7.06 -16.44
CA ILE A 125 -4.85 6.55 -17.78
C ILE A 125 -4.43 7.67 -18.74
N LEU A 126 -3.37 7.41 -19.50
CA LEU A 126 -2.89 8.32 -20.55
C LEU A 126 -3.70 8.06 -21.83
N GLN A 127 -4.46 9.06 -22.28
CA GLN A 127 -5.38 8.99 -23.42
C GLN A 127 -4.84 9.87 -24.56
N TYR A 128 -4.67 9.29 -25.75
CA TYR A 128 -4.13 10.02 -26.91
C TYR A 128 -4.99 11.21 -27.37
N SER A 129 -6.28 11.23 -27.03
CA SER A 129 -7.18 12.35 -27.31
C SER A 129 -6.94 13.57 -26.42
N ASN A 130 -6.24 13.40 -25.31
CA ASN A 130 -6.06 14.45 -24.32
C ASN A 130 -4.76 15.21 -24.57
N VAL A 131 -4.79 16.49 -24.21
CA VAL A 131 -3.62 17.35 -24.25
C VAL A 131 -3.01 17.37 -22.85
N TYR A 132 -1.75 16.95 -22.74
CA TYR A 132 -1.01 16.94 -21.48
C TYR A 132 0.00 18.09 -21.45
N CYS A 133 0.09 18.76 -20.32
CA CYS A 133 1.09 19.79 -20.05
C CYS A 133 1.91 19.38 -18.83
N THR A 134 3.22 19.60 -18.85
CA THR A 134 4.07 19.35 -17.69
C THR A 134 3.70 20.24 -16.52
N THR A 135 3.56 19.66 -15.33
CA THR A 135 3.40 20.43 -14.10
C THR A 135 4.74 21.01 -13.65
N PRO A 136 4.76 22.10 -12.85
CA PRO A 136 6.00 22.68 -12.33
C PRO A 136 6.87 21.70 -11.54
N LYS A 137 6.28 20.60 -11.03
CA LYS A 137 6.97 19.50 -10.35
C LYS A 137 8.02 18.78 -11.21
N VAL A 138 8.01 19.01 -12.53
CA VAL A 138 9.10 18.53 -13.42
C VAL A 138 10.45 19.18 -13.07
N GLN A 139 10.45 20.35 -12.41
CA GLN A 139 11.67 20.99 -11.92
C GLN A 139 12.28 20.19 -10.76
N ASP A 140 11.44 19.66 -9.87
CA ASP A 140 11.88 18.80 -8.77
C ASP A 140 12.61 17.54 -9.29
N LEU A 141 12.18 17.01 -10.45
CA LEU A 141 12.86 15.91 -11.15
C LEU A 141 14.26 16.30 -11.64
N VAL A 142 14.52 17.56 -11.97
CA VAL A 142 15.83 18.04 -12.43
C VAL A 142 16.77 18.30 -11.24
N ASP A 143 16.21 18.74 -10.12
CA ASP A 143 16.99 19.11 -8.95
C ASP A 143 17.35 17.90 -8.06
N ASP A 144 16.45 16.90 -7.97
CA ASP A 144 16.64 15.71 -7.14
C ASP A 144 17.28 14.53 -7.90
N LYS A 145 18.52 14.19 -7.53
CA LYS A 145 19.25 13.06 -8.13
C LYS A 145 18.68 11.69 -7.76
N CYS A 146 18.12 11.53 -6.56
CA CYS A 146 17.53 10.26 -6.14
C CYS A 146 16.29 9.96 -7.00
N LEU A 147 15.42 10.97 -7.17
CA LEU A 147 14.24 10.87 -8.01
C LEU A 147 14.59 10.60 -9.48
N GLN A 148 15.69 11.17 -9.98
CA GLN A 148 16.22 10.85 -11.31
C GLN A 148 16.60 9.38 -11.45
N GLU A 149 17.31 8.83 -10.48
CA GLU A 149 17.72 7.42 -10.54
C GLU A 149 16.53 6.47 -10.48
N GLU A 150 15.55 6.74 -9.60
CA GLU A 150 14.32 5.96 -9.51
C GLU A 150 13.49 6.05 -10.78
N CYS A 151 13.31 7.26 -11.33
CA CYS A 151 12.60 7.48 -12.59
C CYS A 151 13.27 6.72 -13.75
N LEU A 152 14.60 6.81 -13.87
CA LEU A 152 15.34 6.09 -14.90
C LEU A 152 15.26 4.57 -14.72
N SER A 153 15.29 4.08 -13.48
CA SER A 153 15.11 2.67 -13.16
C SER A 153 13.73 2.19 -13.62
N TYR A 154 12.69 2.99 -13.32
CA TYR A 154 11.31 2.66 -13.66
C TYR A 154 11.04 2.70 -15.18
N VAL A 155 11.57 3.70 -15.90
CA VAL A 155 11.39 3.83 -17.35
C VAL A 155 12.20 2.77 -18.13
N THR A 156 13.32 2.33 -17.58
CA THR A 156 14.17 1.33 -18.25
C THR A 156 13.59 -0.07 -18.06
N LYS A 157 12.94 -0.58 -19.10
CA LYS A 157 12.49 -1.98 -19.12
C LYS A 157 13.69 -2.93 -18.97
N GLN A 158 13.52 -3.98 -18.15
CA GLN A 158 14.54 -5.01 -17.95
C GLN A 158 15.05 -5.57 -19.28
N GLY A 159 16.38 -5.54 -19.48
CA GLY A 159 17.04 -6.02 -20.70
C GLY A 159 17.24 -4.98 -21.81
N HIS A 160 16.80 -3.73 -21.64
CA HIS A 160 17.01 -2.65 -22.60
C HIS A 160 18.09 -1.65 -22.15
N LYS A 161 18.62 -0.85 -23.09
CA LYS A 161 19.56 0.24 -22.78
C LYS A 161 18.88 1.24 -21.84
N ARG A 162 19.59 1.63 -20.77
CA ARG A 162 19.14 2.66 -19.82
C ARG A 162 18.79 3.94 -20.58
N ALA A 163 17.58 4.44 -20.36
CA ALA A 163 17.15 5.71 -20.93
C ALA A 163 18.05 6.84 -20.41
N SER A 164 18.31 7.87 -21.22
CA SER A 164 19.02 9.04 -20.74
C SER A 164 18.03 10.03 -20.11
N LEU A 165 18.43 10.74 -19.05
CA LEU A 165 17.59 11.80 -18.47
C LEU A 165 17.23 12.86 -19.50
N ARG A 166 18.13 13.12 -20.47
CA ARG A 166 17.86 14.04 -21.57
C ARG A 166 16.68 13.59 -22.40
N ASP A 167 16.61 12.33 -22.79
CA ASP A 167 15.52 11.81 -23.63
C ASP A 167 14.17 11.86 -22.89
N VAL A 168 14.19 11.48 -21.61
CA VAL A 168 12.98 11.53 -20.74
C VAL A 168 12.51 12.98 -20.57
N PHE A 169 13.43 13.91 -20.29
CA PHE A 169 13.10 15.32 -20.13
C PHE A 169 12.63 15.96 -21.44
N GLN A 170 13.26 15.60 -22.57
CA GLN A 170 12.83 16.03 -23.90
C GLN A 170 11.42 15.54 -24.22
N LEU A 171 11.08 14.31 -23.83
CA LEU A 171 9.71 13.78 -23.96
C LEU A 171 8.72 14.61 -23.14
N TYR A 172 9.03 14.88 -21.86
CA TYR A 172 8.16 15.68 -21.02
C TYR A 172 7.99 17.12 -21.55
N CYS A 173 9.08 17.81 -21.90
CA CYS A 173 9.01 19.17 -22.45
C CYS A 173 8.37 19.25 -23.84
N GLY A 174 8.26 18.13 -24.56
CA GLY A 174 7.52 18.04 -25.82
C GLY A 174 6.00 17.95 -25.65
N LEU A 175 5.51 17.69 -24.42
CA LEU A 175 4.09 17.71 -24.09
C LEU A 175 3.64 19.17 -23.89
N SER A 176 3.44 19.87 -25.01
CA SER A 176 2.85 21.20 -25.04
C SER A 176 1.40 21.12 -25.53
N PRO A 177 0.51 21.98 -25.02
CA PRO A 177 -0.77 22.20 -25.67
C PRO A 177 -0.51 22.80 -27.05
N GLY A 178 -1.15 22.22 -28.07
CA GLY A 178 -1.13 22.77 -29.43
C GLY A 178 -1.69 24.19 -29.49
#